data_AF-X6NP88-F1
#
_entry.id   AF-X6NP88-F1
#
_cell.length_a   1.000
_cell.length_b   1.000
_cell.length_c   1.000
_cell.angle_alpha   90.00
_cell.angle_beta   90.00
_cell.angle_gamma   90.00
#
_symmetry.space_group_name_H-M   'P 1'
#
loop_
_entity.id
_entity.type
_entity.pdbx_description
1 polymer ?
#
loop_
_entity_poly.entity_id
_entity_poly.type
_entity_poly.pdbx_seq_one_letter_code
_entity_poly.pdbx_strand_id
1 'polypeptide(L)'
;KLYKLNHIARECTKKRKECKYCGLATHEVAKCRNENNTSKHKCMLCSGQYPNKLKLHLIVNISFQSIDPIVLGNTETLDKVVEFWAKCVVDAGEAIIGIRAIWKGNKPWWSDSLCRLRKRAQKSKDRFCKQRTPRNLMLYKKISKQLQRKVLFEKHQHMIKSIDSLHEGNTGNLFTQFKALKNNKICIIPALVDKEMNSVARSDADKAYLLTKTFQSYLNIQKMLDSKW
;
A
#
# COMPACT_ATOMS: atom_id res chain seq x y z
N LYS A 1 -6.35 -23.98 -1.76
CA LYS A 1 -6.06 -23.97 -3.22
C LYS A 1 -5.63 -22.55 -3.63
N LEU A 2 -4.35 -22.35 -3.96
CA LEU A 2 -3.83 -21.06 -4.46
C LEU A 2 -4.35 -20.81 -5.88
N TYR A 3 -5.11 -19.73 -6.07
CA TYR A 3 -5.56 -19.32 -7.41
C TYR A 3 -4.39 -18.66 -8.15
N LYS A 4 -4.00 -19.25 -9.29
CA LYS A 4 -2.94 -18.73 -10.19
C LYS A 4 -3.18 -17.25 -10.50
N LEU A 5 -2.20 -16.43 -10.11
CA LEU A 5 -2.27 -14.96 -10.06
C LEU A 5 -2.34 -14.24 -11.44
N ASN A 6 -2.31 -14.97 -12.55
CA ASN A 6 -2.42 -14.42 -13.90
C ASN A 6 -3.06 -15.48 -14.82
N HIS A 7 -4.39 -15.56 -14.88
CA HIS A 7 -5.06 -16.41 -15.87
C HIS A 7 -5.24 -15.64 -17.18
N ILE A 8 -5.20 -16.37 -18.29
CA ILE A 8 -5.38 -15.82 -19.64
C ILE A 8 -6.86 -15.44 -19.79
N ALA A 9 -7.18 -14.35 -20.49
CA ALA A 9 -8.57 -13.90 -20.67
C ALA A 9 -9.53 -15.01 -21.18
N ARG A 10 -9.02 -15.94 -21.99
CA ARG A 10 -9.75 -17.13 -22.48
C ARG A 10 -10.16 -18.09 -21.37
N GLU A 11 -9.36 -18.22 -20.33
CA GLU A 11 -9.57 -19.11 -19.18
C GLU A 11 -10.51 -18.51 -18.11
N CYS A 12 -10.98 -17.27 -18.30
CA CYS A 12 -11.86 -16.63 -17.34
C CYS A 12 -13.26 -17.26 -17.37
N THR A 13 -13.64 -17.97 -16.31
CA THR A 13 -14.93 -18.68 -16.20
C THR A 13 -16.12 -17.77 -15.88
N LYS A 14 -15.90 -16.48 -15.63
CA LYS A 14 -16.98 -15.51 -15.35
C LYS A 14 -17.78 -15.24 -16.63
N LYS A 15 -19.06 -15.63 -16.63
CA LYS A 15 -20.04 -15.27 -17.67
C LYS A 15 -20.32 -13.76 -17.58
N ARG A 16 -20.18 -13.01 -18.68
CA ARG A 16 -20.37 -11.55 -18.70
C ARG A 16 -20.91 -11.04 -20.04
N LYS A 17 -21.56 -9.87 -20.00
CA LYS A 17 -22.09 -9.11 -21.15
C LYS A 17 -21.02 -8.29 -21.90
N GLU A 18 -19.78 -8.24 -21.40
CA GLU A 18 -18.69 -7.42 -21.95
C GLU A 18 -17.57 -8.29 -22.53
N CYS A 19 -16.88 -7.80 -23.57
CA CYS A 19 -15.78 -8.48 -24.22
C CYS A 19 -14.55 -8.64 -23.29
N LYS A 20 -14.08 -9.87 -23.10
CA LYS A 20 -12.98 -10.20 -22.17
C LYS A 20 -11.62 -9.58 -22.54
N TYR A 21 -11.42 -9.22 -23.81
CA TYR A 21 -10.15 -8.67 -24.31
C TYR A 21 -10.06 -7.14 -24.25
N CYS A 22 -11.19 -6.43 -24.30
CA CYS A 22 -11.19 -4.97 -24.38
C CYS A 22 -12.16 -4.27 -23.41
N GLY A 23 -13.07 -5.00 -22.76
CA GLY A 23 -14.04 -4.45 -21.81
C GLY A 23 -15.25 -3.74 -22.43
N LEU A 24 -15.37 -3.71 -23.76
CA LEU A 24 -16.52 -3.09 -24.43
C LEU A 24 -17.67 -4.09 -24.60
N ALA A 25 -18.92 -3.61 -24.50
CA ALA A 25 -20.13 -4.42 -24.64
C ALA A 25 -20.64 -4.57 -26.09
N THR A 26 -20.04 -3.85 -27.04
CA THR A 26 -20.65 -3.57 -28.35
C THR A 26 -20.19 -4.48 -29.49
N HIS A 27 -19.49 -5.58 -29.22
CA HIS A 27 -19.09 -6.51 -30.27
C HIS A 27 -18.98 -7.96 -29.79
N GLU A 28 -19.18 -8.88 -30.73
CA GLU A 28 -18.88 -10.30 -30.59
C GLU A 28 -17.39 -10.50 -30.31
N VAL A 29 -17.07 -11.40 -29.39
CA VAL A 29 -15.69 -11.69 -28.95
C VAL A 29 -14.79 -12.06 -30.13
N ALA A 30 -15.30 -12.81 -31.11
CA ALA A 30 -14.58 -13.23 -32.31
C ALA A 30 -14.23 -12.08 -33.27
N LYS A 31 -14.89 -10.92 -33.14
CA LYS A 31 -14.61 -9.72 -33.93
C LYS A 31 -13.73 -8.73 -33.18
N CYS A 32 -13.24 -9.10 -32.00
CA CYS A 32 -12.40 -8.21 -31.21
C CYS A 32 -11.03 -8.02 -31.88
N ARG A 33 -10.69 -6.79 -32.25
CA ARG A 33 -9.38 -6.42 -32.83
C ARG A 33 -8.18 -6.86 -31.97
N ASN A 34 -8.39 -7.12 -30.68
CA ASN A 34 -7.33 -7.54 -29.76
C ASN A 34 -7.24 -9.06 -29.56
N GLU A 35 -8.04 -9.88 -30.26
CA GLU A 35 -8.07 -11.34 -30.05
C GLU A 35 -6.69 -11.99 -30.29
N ASN A 36 -5.99 -11.58 -31.36
CA ASN A 36 -4.68 -12.14 -31.70
C ASN A 36 -3.49 -11.44 -31.00
N ASN A 37 -3.77 -10.45 -30.16
CA ASN A 37 -2.71 -9.70 -29.50
C ASN A 37 -2.36 -10.32 -28.14
N THR A 38 -1.38 -11.23 -28.14
CA THR A 38 -0.90 -11.94 -26.95
C THR A 38 -0.41 -11.02 -25.83
N SER A 39 0.09 -9.83 -26.15
CA SER A 39 0.49 -8.83 -25.15
C SER A 39 -0.69 -8.27 -24.34
N LYS A 40 -1.92 -8.42 -24.82
CA LYS A 40 -3.16 -7.95 -24.20
C LYS A 40 -4.03 -9.05 -23.60
N HIS A 41 -3.55 -10.30 -23.55
CA HIS A 41 -4.31 -11.44 -23.01
C HIS A 41 -4.40 -11.48 -21.48
N LYS A 42 -3.98 -10.43 -20.78
CA LYS A 42 -4.29 -10.27 -19.36
C LYS A 42 -5.75 -9.83 -19.24
N CYS A 43 -6.55 -10.59 -18.49
CA CYS A 43 -7.94 -10.24 -18.23
C CYS A 43 -8.02 -8.84 -17.58
N MET A 44 -8.38 -7.81 -18.36
CA MET A 44 -8.45 -6.41 -17.89
C MET A 44 -9.38 -6.26 -16.67
N LEU A 45 -10.40 -7.11 -16.62
CA LEU A 45 -11.41 -7.14 -15.57
C LEU A 45 -10.90 -7.77 -14.26
N CYS A 46 -9.82 -8.55 -14.31
CA CYS A 46 -9.16 -9.12 -13.13
C CYS A 46 -7.92 -8.32 -12.71
N SER A 47 -7.28 -7.57 -13.62
CA SER A 47 -6.15 -6.69 -13.26
C SER A 47 -6.54 -5.52 -12.35
N GLY A 48 -7.82 -5.11 -12.33
CA GLY A 48 -8.33 -4.07 -11.43
C GLY A 48 -8.74 -4.58 -10.05
N GLN A 49 -8.79 -5.91 -9.84
CA GLN A 49 -9.20 -6.54 -8.58
C GLN A 49 -8.05 -7.38 -8.01
N TYR A 50 -6.89 -6.76 -7.74
CA TYR A 50 -5.91 -7.37 -6.84
C TYR A 50 -5.85 -6.64 -5.49
N PRO A 51 -5.94 -7.38 -4.37
CA PRO A 51 -5.77 -6.82 -3.06
C PRO A 51 -4.27 -6.72 -2.77
N ASN A 52 -3.71 -5.51 -2.88
CA ASN A 52 -2.53 -5.13 -2.07
C ASN A 52 -2.77 -5.29 -0.55
N LYS A 53 -4.01 -5.66 -0.14
CA LYS A 53 -4.41 -6.09 1.19
C LYS A 53 -3.65 -7.32 1.71
N LEU A 54 -3.25 -8.27 0.86
CA LEU A 54 -2.67 -9.54 1.32
C LEU A 54 -1.23 -9.43 1.87
N LYS A 55 -0.43 -8.46 1.40
CA LYS A 55 0.94 -8.28 1.92
C LYS A 55 0.98 -7.64 3.32
N LEU A 56 0.07 -6.72 3.61
CA LEU A 56 -0.07 -6.13 4.95
C LEU A 56 -0.69 -7.11 5.96
N HIS A 57 -1.62 -7.94 5.51
CA HIS A 57 -2.27 -8.95 6.33
C HIS A 57 -1.29 -10.00 6.88
N LEU A 58 -0.19 -10.26 6.17
CA LEU A 58 0.83 -11.23 6.56
C LEU A 58 1.79 -10.64 7.62
N ILE A 59 2.19 -9.37 7.47
CA ILE A 59 3.16 -8.73 8.38
C ILE A 59 2.56 -8.48 9.77
N VAL A 60 1.30 -8.06 9.85
CA VAL A 60 0.61 -7.80 11.13
C VAL A 60 0.24 -9.10 11.86
N ASN A 61 -0.10 -10.18 11.15
CA ASN A 61 -0.43 -11.46 11.78
C ASN A 61 0.80 -12.20 12.34
N ILE A 62 1.96 -12.10 11.69
CA ILE A 62 3.19 -12.79 12.16
C ILE A 62 3.67 -12.18 13.49
N SER A 63 3.51 -10.87 13.68
CA SER A 63 3.94 -10.17 14.91
C SER A 63 3.13 -10.52 16.16
N PHE A 64 1.88 -10.95 16.03
CA PHE A 64 0.99 -11.18 17.18
C PHE A 64 0.81 -12.65 17.57
N GLN A 65 1.34 -13.58 16.77
CA GLN A 65 1.20 -15.02 16.98
C GLN A 65 2.39 -15.67 17.71
N SER A 66 3.49 -14.94 17.93
CA SER A 66 4.73 -15.49 18.51
C SER A 66 5.03 -15.05 19.95
N ILE A 67 4.12 -14.35 20.62
CA ILE A 67 4.34 -13.91 22.01
C ILE A 67 3.55 -14.86 22.91
N ASP A 68 4.26 -15.79 23.55
CA ASP A 68 3.69 -16.70 24.53
C ASP A 68 3.17 -15.91 25.75
N PRO A 69 1.91 -16.06 26.15
CA PRO A 69 1.32 -15.35 27.30
C PRO A 69 2.04 -15.61 28.63
N ILE A 70 2.84 -16.67 28.70
CA ILE A 70 3.55 -17.12 29.90
C ILE A 70 4.81 -16.27 30.19
N VAL A 71 5.33 -15.53 29.19
CA VAL A 71 6.56 -14.72 29.30
C VAL A 71 6.26 -13.23 29.57
N LEU A 72 5.16 -12.90 30.26
CA LEU A 72 4.71 -11.51 30.48
C LEU A 72 4.87 -10.99 31.91
N GLY A 73 5.51 -11.74 32.80
CA GLY A 73 5.72 -11.35 34.21
C GLY A 73 6.85 -10.35 34.47
N ASN A 74 7.65 -9.97 33.46
CA ASN A 74 8.74 -9.00 33.59
C ASN A 74 8.37 -7.71 32.83
N THR A 75 8.38 -6.57 33.53
CA THR A 75 8.17 -5.22 32.97
C THR A 75 9.10 -4.91 31.78
N GLU A 76 10.34 -5.40 31.77
CA GLU A 76 11.24 -5.26 30.61
C GLU A 76 10.72 -5.96 29.34
N THR A 77 9.83 -6.94 29.47
CA THR A 77 9.28 -7.67 28.32
C THR A 77 8.15 -6.86 27.67
N LEU A 78 7.38 -6.13 28.47
CA LEU A 78 6.33 -5.26 27.94
C LEU A 78 6.93 -4.11 27.14
N ASP A 79 8.00 -3.48 27.66
CA ASP A 79 8.69 -2.39 26.96
C ASP A 79 9.25 -2.84 25.60
N LYS A 80 9.83 -4.04 25.53
CA LYS A 80 10.32 -4.63 24.27
C LYS A 80 9.19 -4.92 23.28
N VAL A 81 8.02 -5.35 23.75
CA VAL A 81 6.84 -5.59 22.90
C VAL A 81 6.26 -4.29 22.38
N VAL A 82 6.19 -3.25 23.22
CA VAL A 82 5.75 -1.91 22.83
C VAL A 82 6.71 -1.30 21.80
N GLU A 83 8.02 -1.44 22.02
CA GLU A 83 9.05 -0.98 21.09
C GLU A 83 8.98 -1.73 19.75
N PHE A 84 8.80 -3.04 19.78
CA PHE A 84 8.63 -3.86 18.57
C PHE A 84 7.35 -3.51 17.80
N TRP A 85 6.24 -3.27 18.50
CA TRP A 85 4.99 -2.83 17.87
C TRP A 85 5.12 -1.44 17.26
N ALA A 86 5.74 -0.50 17.97
CA ALA A 86 6.02 0.84 17.48
C ALA A 86 6.87 0.77 16.20
N LYS A 87 7.92 -0.04 16.18
CA LYS A 87 8.74 -0.30 14.99
C LYS A 87 7.93 -0.87 13.83
N CYS A 88 7.07 -1.85 14.08
CA CYS A 88 6.20 -2.45 13.05
C CYS A 88 5.19 -1.44 12.47
N VAL A 89 4.63 -0.55 13.31
CA VAL A 89 3.74 0.53 12.86
C VAL A 89 4.49 1.57 12.02
N VAL A 90 5.73 1.92 12.41
CA VAL A 90 6.60 2.80 11.64
C VAL A 90 6.93 2.17 10.29
N ASP A 91 7.41 0.93 10.25
CA ASP A 91 7.75 0.21 9.00
C ASP A 91 6.54 0.08 8.06
N ALA A 92 5.36 -0.23 8.62
CA ALA A 92 4.11 -0.28 7.85
C ALA A 92 3.68 1.10 7.36
N GLY A 93 3.85 2.14 8.19
CA GLY A 93 3.65 3.54 7.84
C GLY A 93 4.54 3.95 6.67
N GLU A 94 5.85 3.68 6.73
CA GLU A 94 6.80 3.91 5.65
C GLU A 94 6.38 3.20 4.35
N ALA A 95 5.98 1.93 4.46
CA ALA A 95 5.51 1.13 3.33
C ALA A 95 4.21 1.67 2.72
N ILE A 96 3.26 2.17 3.51
CA ILE A 96 1.93 2.62 3.06
C ILE A 96 1.93 4.09 2.61
N ILE A 97 2.49 4.98 3.44
CA ILE A 97 2.56 6.43 3.20
C ILE A 97 3.40 6.70 1.96
N GLY A 98 4.49 5.95 1.77
CA GLY A 98 5.30 5.99 0.56
C GLY A 98 4.51 5.64 -0.71
N ILE A 99 3.45 4.85 -0.64
CA ILE A 99 2.73 4.35 -1.84
C ILE A 99 1.55 5.25 -2.23
N ARG A 100 0.81 5.83 -1.28
CA ARG A 100 -0.49 6.48 -1.57
C ARG A 100 -0.53 8.01 -1.48
N ALA A 101 0.39 8.69 -0.78
CA ALA A 101 0.40 10.15 -0.69
C ALA A 101 0.78 10.87 -2.02
N ILE A 102 1.19 10.12 -3.05
CA ILE A 102 1.81 10.68 -4.26
C ILE A 102 0.80 10.97 -5.39
N TRP A 103 -0.46 10.56 -5.26
CA TRP A 103 -1.29 10.33 -6.46
C TRP A 103 -2.38 11.35 -6.83
N LYS A 104 -2.67 12.41 -6.06
CA LYS A 104 -3.65 13.42 -6.50
C LYS A 104 -3.30 14.86 -6.10
N GLY A 105 -3.25 15.75 -7.09
CA GLY A 105 -3.57 17.17 -6.92
C GLY A 105 -2.40 18.13 -6.97
N ASN A 106 -1.48 18.05 -6.02
CA ASN A 106 -0.25 18.83 -6.02
C ASN A 106 0.88 17.88 -5.64
N LYS A 107 2.08 18.04 -6.23
CA LYS A 107 3.27 17.30 -5.84
C LYS A 107 4.18 18.29 -5.11
N PRO A 108 3.85 18.66 -3.85
CA PRO A 108 4.54 19.75 -3.17
C PRO A 108 6.00 19.40 -2.90
N TRP A 109 6.32 18.10 -2.90
CA TRP A 109 7.64 17.55 -2.67
C TRP A 109 8.55 17.57 -3.91
N TRP A 110 8.07 18.03 -5.06
CA TRP A 110 8.91 18.11 -6.26
C TRP A 110 9.82 19.32 -6.19
N SER A 111 11.13 19.09 -6.17
CA SER A 111 12.05 20.19 -6.38
C SER A 111 11.89 20.77 -7.80
N ASP A 112 12.25 22.05 -7.97
CA ASP A 112 12.35 22.68 -9.27
C ASP A 112 13.27 21.91 -10.22
N SER A 113 14.28 21.25 -9.66
CA SER A 113 15.22 20.44 -10.42
C SER A 113 14.55 19.19 -11.02
N LEU A 114 13.67 18.53 -10.28
CA LEU A 114 12.86 17.40 -10.75
C LEU A 114 11.82 17.84 -11.78
N CYS A 115 11.18 18.99 -11.54
CA CYS A 115 10.24 19.61 -12.49
C CYS A 115 10.92 19.89 -13.84
N ARG A 116 12.11 20.53 -13.82
CA ARG A 116 12.93 20.77 -15.01
C ARG A 116 13.31 19.47 -15.72
N LEU A 117 13.71 18.44 -14.97
CA LEU A 117 14.08 17.14 -15.54
C LEU A 117 12.89 16.43 -16.19
N ARG A 118 11.69 16.49 -15.59
CA ARG A 118 10.45 15.97 -16.21
C ARG A 118 10.13 16.68 -17.52
N LYS A 119 10.23 18.02 -17.56
CA LYS A 119 10.02 18.80 -18.79
C LYS A 119 11.01 18.38 -19.88
N ARG A 120 12.29 18.12 -19.54
CA ARG A 120 13.30 17.60 -20.47
C ARG A 120 12.97 16.19 -20.98
N ALA A 121 12.55 15.29 -20.09
CA ALA A 121 12.14 13.94 -20.45
C ALA A 121 10.96 13.96 -21.44
N GLN A 122 9.97 14.82 -21.18
CA GLN A 122 8.82 15.00 -22.06
C GLN A 122 9.23 15.55 -23.43
N LYS A 123 10.02 16.64 -23.48
CA LYS A 123 10.54 17.17 -24.75
C LYS A 123 11.32 16.11 -25.55
N SER A 124 12.10 15.27 -24.87
CA SER A 124 12.83 14.18 -25.54
C SER A 124 11.90 13.09 -26.09
N LYS A 125 10.83 12.75 -25.35
CA LYS A 125 9.79 11.84 -25.82
C LYS A 125 9.11 12.39 -27.06
N ASP A 126 8.73 13.66 -27.05
CA ASP A 126 8.04 14.30 -28.17
C ASP A 126 8.93 14.31 -29.44
N ARG A 127 10.23 14.62 -29.29
CA ARG A 127 11.20 14.52 -30.40
C ARG A 127 11.33 13.11 -30.95
N PHE A 128 11.39 12.10 -30.09
CA PHE A 128 11.40 10.71 -30.51
C PHE A 128 10.10 10.34 -31.26
N CYS A 129 8.93 10.74 -30.75
CA CYS A 129 7.65 10.48 -31.40
C CYS A 129 7.55 11.11 -32.80
N LYS A 130 8.12 12.32 -32.99
CA LYS A 130 8.12 13.02 -34.28
C LYS A 130 9.07 12.40 -35.32
N GLN A 131 10.31 12.10 -34.93
CA GLN A 131 11.35 11.71 -35.89
C GLN A 131 11.68 10.21 -35.91
N ARG A 132 11.32 9.46 -34.86
CA ARG A 132 11.58 8.01 -34.68
C ARG A 132 13.02 7.53 -34.93
N THR A 133 14.01 8.41 -34.82
CA THR A 133 15.42 8.03 -35.04
C THR A 133 15.99 7.23 -33.85
N PRO A 134 16.93 6.29 -34.09
CA PRO A 134 17.60 5.53 -33.02
C PRO A 134 18.31 6.44 -31.99
N ARG A 135 18.91 7.53 -32.46
CA ARG A 135 19.56 8.54 -31.62
C ARG A 135 18.59 9.18 -30.62
N ASN A 136 17.39 9.56 -31.08
CA ASN A 136 16.36 10.15 -30.21
C ASN A 136 15.82 9.14 -29.20
N LEU A 137 15.70 7.86 -29.58
CA LEU A 137 15.30 6.79 -28.66
C LEU A 137 16.33 6.61 -27.53
N MET A 138 17.62 6.58 -27.85
CA MET A 138 18.68 6.48 -26.84
C MET A 138 18.67 7.67 -25.89
N LEU A 139 18.54 8.88 -26.43
CA LEU A 139 18.46 10.11 -25.62
C LEU A 139 17.27 10.09 -24.66
N TYR A 140 16.08 9.72 -25.16
CA TYR A 140 14.88 9.59 -24.34
C TYR A 140 15.07 8.53 -23.23
N LYS A 141 15.58 7.34 -23.56
CA LYS A 141 15.85 6.27 -22.57
C LYS A 141 16.83 6.75 -21.49
N LYS A 142 17.89 7.47 -21.85
CA LYS A 142 18.87 8.03 -20.91
C LYS A 142 18.22 9.03 -19.94
N ILE A 143 17.49 10.01 -20.46
CA ILE A 143 16.83 11.05 -19.64
C ILE A 143 15.73 10.41 -18.77
N SER A 144 14.98 9.44 -19.29
CA SER A 144 13.94 8.75 -18.53
C SER A 144 14.50 7.96 -17.34
N LYS A 145 15.61 7.22 -17.53
CA LYS A 145 16.32 6.55 -16.43
C LYS A 145 16.83 7.53 -15.38
N GLN A 146 17.38 8.67 -15.81
CA GLN A 146 17.82 9.73 -14.90
C GLN A 146 16.65 10.31 -14.09
N LEU A 147 15.52 10.58 -14.73
CA LEU A 147 14.30 11.02 -14.07
C LEU A 147 13.82 10.01 -13.03
N GLN A 148 13.77 8.72 -13.38
CA GLN A 148 13.32 7.66 -12.48
C GLN A 148 14.18 7.58 -11.21
N ARG A 149 15.51 7.59 -11.36
CA ARG A 149 16.44 7.58 -10.21
C ARG A 149 16.23 8.80 -9.32
N LYS A 150 16.10 9.98 -9.91
CA LYS A 150 15.93 11.22 -9.16
C LYS A 150 14.57 11.32 -8.46
N VAL A 151 13.50 10.84 -9.10
CA VAL A 151 12.17 10.71 -8.46
C VAL A 151 12.25 9.83 -7.22
N LEU A 152 12.91 8.67 -7.31
CA LEU A 152 13.04 7.75 -6.17
C LEU A 152 13.85 8.38 -5.03
N PHE A 153 14.96 9.03 -5.36
CA PHE A 153 15.81 9.69 -4.38
C PHE A 153 15.09 10.85 -3.67
N GLU A 154 14.48 11.78 -4.40
CA GLU A 154 13.77 12.91 -3.80
C GLU A 154 12.55 12.46 -2.98
N LYS A 155 11.86 11.41 -3.42
CA LYS A 155 10.79 10.78 -2.64
C LYS A 155 11.29 10.24 -1.31
N HIS A 156 12.42 9.52 -1.32
CA HIS A 156 13.01 8.96 -0.11
C HIS A 156 13.50 10.07 0.84
N GLN A 157 14.15 11.11 0.32
CA GLN A 157 14.55 12.29 1.09
C GLN A 157 13.36 13.00 1.73
N HIS A 158 12.27 13.20 0.99
CA HIS A 158 11.04 13.76 1.55
C HIS A 158 10.46 12.87 2.66
N MET A 159 10.50 11.55 2.49
CA MET A 159 10.02 10.60 3.49
C MET A 159 10.83 10.69 4.79
N ILE A 160 12.17 10.70 4.71
CA ILE A 160 13.06 10.89 5.87
C ILE A 160 12.74 12.20 6.58
N LYS A 161 12.69 13.32 5.85
CA LYS A 161 12.34 14.63 6.43
C LYS A 161 10.96 14.65 7.09
N SER A 162 10.02 13.92 6.51
CA SER A 162 8.69 13.79 7.10
C SER A 162 8.78 13.05 8.43
N ILE A 163 9.50 11.92 8.50
CA ILE A 163 9.71 11.15 9.74
C ILE A 163 10.41 12.01 10.79
N ASP A 164 11.51 12.67 10.44
CA ASP A 164 12.25 13.54 11.37
C ASP A 164 11.34 14.62 11.96
N SER A 165 10.50 15.24 11.13
CA SER A 165 9.52 16.24 11.60
C SER A 165 8.43 15.69 12.53
N LEU A 166 8.19 14.37 12.53
CA LEU A 166 7.29 13.72 13.50
C LEU A 166 7.96 13.56 14.86
N HIS A 167 9.29 13.33 14.89
CA HIS A 167 10.05 13.09 16.11
C HIS A 167 10.26 14.37 16.94
N GLU A 168 10.16 15.56 16.32
CA GLU A 168 10.31 16.87 16.99
C GLU A 168 9.11 17.28 17.89
N GLY A 169 8.30 16.33 18.36
CA GLY A 169 7.26 16.59 19.38
C GLY A 169 6.01 17.31 18.89
N ASN A 170 5.87 17.58 17.58
CA ASN A 170 4.71 18.28 17.01
C ASN A 170 3.54 17.34 16.68
N THR A 171 3.07 16.60 17.69
CA THR A 171 1.98 15.61 17.58
C THR A 171 0.66 16.20 17.06
N GLY A 172 0.40 17.49 17.32
CA GLY A 172 -0.78 18.20 16.82
C GLY A 172 -0.79 18.37 15.29
N ASN A 173 0.38 18.63 14.70
CA ASN A 173 0.51 18.77 13.24
C ASN A 173 0.40 17.40 12.55
N LEU A 174 0.89 16.35 13.20
CA LEU A 174 0.79 14.96 12.77
C LEU A 174 -0.67 14.49 12.65
N PHE A 175 -1.49 14.77 13.67
CA PHE A 175 -2.92 14.47 13.64
C PHE A 175 -3.67 15.24 12.56
N THR A 176 -3.27 16.48 12.30
CA THR A 176 -3.87 17.32 11.26
C THR A 176 -3.53 16.81 9.85
N GLN A 177 -2.28 16.40 9.61
CA GLN A 177 -1.88 15.72 8.38
C GLN A 177 -2.57 14.37 8.22
N PHE A 178 -2.71 13.58 9.29
CA PHE A 178 -3.43 12.31 9.26
C PHE A 178 -4.93 12.49 8.99
N LYS A 179 -5.57 13.52 9.57
CA LYS A 179 -6.94 13.93 9.24
C LYS A 179 -7.07 14.40 7.78
N ALA A 180 -6.08 15.11 7.25
CA ALA A 180 -6.07 15.52 5.84
C ALA A 180 -5.91 14.32 4.88
N LEU A 181 -5.18 13.29 5.29
CA LEU A 181 -5.09 12.00 4.58
C LEU A 181 -6.41 11.21 4.61
N LYS A 182 -7.31 11.50 5.56
CA LYS A 182 -8.62 10.83 5.76
C LYS A 182 -9.62 11.10 4.62
N ASN A 183 -9.40 12.13 3.80
CA ASN A 183 -10.18 12.36 2.58
C ASN A 183 -9.83 11.37 1.45
N ASN A 184 -8.71 10.65 1.57
CA ASN A 184 -8.48 9.43 0.79
C ASN A 184 -9.06 8.25 1.56
N LYS A 185 -9.89 7.42 0.90
CA LYS A 185 -10.57 6.21 1.42
C LYS A 185 -9.62 5.11 1.93
N ILE A 186 -8.67 5.44 2.79
CA ILE A 186 -7.68 4.56 3.41
C ILE A 186 -7.99 4.49 4.91
N CYS A 187 -9.26 4.41 5.27
CA CYS A 187 -9.66 3.74 6.51
C CYS A 187 -9.75 2.24 6.17
N ILE A 188 -8.60 1.59 6.03
CA ILE A 188 -8.58 0.12 6.09
C ILE A 188 -7.74 -0.20 7.32
N ILE A 189 -8.41 -0.13 8.48
CA ILE A 189 -7.96 -0.90 9.63
C ILE A 189 -7.84 -2.36 9.12
N PRO A 190 -6.69 -3.03 9.32
CA PRO A 190 -6.55 -4.44 9.00
C PRO A 190 -7.75 -5.22 9.53
N ALA A 191 -8.13 -6.30 8.84
CA ALA A 191 -9.18 -7.16 9.33
C ALA A 191 -8.75 -7.72 10.71
N LEU A 192 -9.42 -7.27 11.76
CA LEU A 192 -9.21 -7.80 13.11
C LEU A 192 -10.06 -9.06 13.24
N VAL A 193 -9.48 -10.11 13.83
CA VAL A 193 -10.16 -11.39 14.05
C VAL A 193 -10.36 -11.54 15.54
N ASP A 194 -11.61 -11.76 15.95
CA ASP A 194 -11.91 -12.19 17.31
C ASP A 194 -11.44 -13.64 17.48
N LYS A 195 -10.51 -13.87 18.40
CA LYS A 195 -9.97 -15.20 18.68
C LYS A 195 -11.01 -16.10 19.35
N GLU A 196 -11.92 -15.54 20.14
CA GLU A 196 -12.93 -16.33 20.86
C GLU A 196 -13.99 -16.86 19.89
N MET A 197 -14.42 -16.02 18.94
CA MET A 197 -15.48 -16.36 18.00
C MET A 197 -14.97 -16.81 16.63
N ASN A 198 -13.65 -16.82 16.39
CA ASN A 198 -13.03 -17.04 15.09
C ASN A 198 -13.68 -16.20 13.96
N SER A 199 -14.12 -14.99 14.29
CA SER A 199 -14.92 -14.15 13.40
C SER A 199 -14.14 -12.88 13.02
N VAL A 200 -14.28 -12.44 11.77
CA VAL A 200 -13.61 -11.24 11.27
C VAL A 200 -14.49 -10.02 11.53
N ALA A 201 -13.97 -9.01 12.23
CA ALA A 201 -14.66 -7.74 12.45
C ALA A 201 -14.98 -7.05 11.13
N ARG A 202 -16.28 -6.88 10.84
CA ARG A 202 -16.77 -6.37 9.56
C ARG A 202 -17.01 -4.87 9.62
N SER A 203 -17.47 -4.36 10.76
CA SER A 203 -17.70 -2.94 10.99
C SER A 203 -16.50 -2.29 11.70
N ASP A 204 -16.38 -0.97 11.60
CA ASP A 204 -15.36 -0.24 12.37
C ASP A 204 -15.68 -0.21 13.87
N ALA A 205 -16.96 -0.31 14.24
CA ALA A 205 -17.38 -0.48 15.64
C ALA A 205 -16.90 -1.83 16.20
N ASP A 206 -17.02 -2.91 15.42
CA ASP A 206 -16.52 -4.24 15.80
C ASP A 206 -15.01 -4.20 16.02
N LYS A 207 -14.28 -3.49 15.15
CA LYS A 207 -12.82 -3.35 15.27
C LYS A 207 -12.42 -2.54 16.49
N ALA A 208 -13.13 -1.44 16.77
CA ALA A 208 -12.90 -0.65 17.97
C ALA A 208 -13.18 -1.48 19.23
N TYR A 209 -14.29 -2.22 19.25
CA TYR A 209 -14.65 -3.13 20.34
C TYR A 209 -13.58 -4.20 20.58
N LEU A 210 -13.09 -4.87 19.52
CA LEU A 210 -12.03 -5.88 19.65
C LEU A 210 -10.72 -5.29 20.19
N LEU A 211 -10.36 -4.08 19.77
CA LEU A 211 -9.20 -3.38 20.33
C LEU A 211 -9.40 -3.07 21.81
N THR A 212 -10.54 -2.51 22.20
CA THR A 212 -10.85 -2.21 23.60
C THR A 212 -10.84 -3.47 24.45
N LYS A 213 -11.47 -4.56 23.99
CA LYS A 213 -11.47 -5.86 24.69
C LYS A 213 -10.06 -6.41 24.87
N THR A 214 -9.23 -6.28 23.84
CA THR A 214 -7.81 -6.68 23.90
C THR A 214 -7.06 -5.88 24.97
N PHE A 215 -7.19 -4.55 24.97
CA PHE A 215 -6.54 -3.70 25.98
C PHE A 215 -7.07 -3.93 27.40
N GLN A 216 -8.38 -4.17 27.56
CA GLN A 216 -8.99 -4.49 28.86
C GLN A 216 -8.44 -5.81 29.42
N SER A 217 -8.25 -6.82 28.57
CA SER A 217 -7.62 -8.09 28.96
C SER A 217 -6.20 -7.88 29.47
N TYR A 218 -5.41 -7.03 28.80
CA TYR A 218 -4.05 -6.70 29.26
C TYR A 218 -4.06 -6.01 30.63
N LEU A 219 -4.95 -5.03 30.84
CA LEU A 219 -5.07 -4.32 32.11
C LEU A 219 -5.48 -5.25 33.27
N ASN A 220 -6.37 -6.21 33.01
CA ASN A 220 -6.79 -7.18 34.02
C ASN A 220 -5.66 -8.15 34.39
N ILE A 221 -4.85 -8.57 33.42
CA ILE A 221 -3.66 -9.39 33.67
C ILE A 221 -2.66 -8.62 34.55
N GLN A 222 -2.43 -7.33 34.24
CA GLN A 222 -1.53 -6.49 35.04
C GLN A 222 -1.99 -6.39 36.50
N LYS A 223 -3.27 -6.08 36.74
CA LYS A 223 -3.83 -5.98 38.10
C LYS A 223 -3.72 -7.28 38.90
N MET A 224 -3.88 -8.45 38.26
CA MET A 224 -3.70 -9.75 38.91
C MET A 224 -2.26 -10.02 39.31
N LEU A 225 -1.29 -9.53 38.53
CA LEU A 225 0.13 -9.65 38.85
C LEU A 225 0.53 -8.73 40.00
N ASP A 226 -0.01 -7.51 40.02
CA ASP A 226 0.27 -6.53 41.07
C ASP A 226 -0.34 -6.92 42.43
N SER A 227 -1.45 -7.68 42.45
CA SER A 227 -2.09 -8.14 43.70
C SER A 227 -1.44 -9.35 44.38
N LYS A 228 -0.44 -9.97 43.75
CA LYS A 228 0.22 -11.20 44.24
C LYS A 228 1.54 -10.94 44.99
N TRP A 229 1.94 -9.68 45.12
CA TRP A 229 3.11 -9.22 45.88
C TRP A 229 2.66 -8.26 46.97
#